data_AF-A0A966YNI9-F1
#
_entry.id   AF-A0A966YNI9-F1
#
_cell.length_a   1.000
_cell.length_b   1.000
_cell.length_c   1.000
_cell.angle_alpha   90.00
_cell.angle_beta   90.00
_cell.angle_gamma   90.00
#
_symmetry.space_group_name_H-M   'P 1'
#
loop_
_entity.id
_entity.type
_entity.pdbx_description
1 polymer ?
#
loop_
_entity_poly.entity_id
_entity_poly.type
_entity_poly.pdbx_seq_one_letter_code
_entity_poly.pdbx_strand_id
1 'polypeptide(L)'
;MQTPMTIRDHLERARIVYGDRVGIYDEPDQPAPSLGDLTYGQFYDLAQGMAAGLDDLGLEQGARVGIVSQNSARLLTTLFGASAWGRVAVPINFRLGPDEVEYIVDHSGCDVLILDPELEDTLGDIKVKHRFISGEESDSLFKVGAEARPWTPDENATATINYTSGTTARPKGVEMTHRNLWSNAAIFGWHTGVNDRDVYLHTLPQFHCNGWGMPYATTAMGVPQVNLRKVDGPEILRRIETYGVTLLCGAPAVVAAILDAAAEWDGEIPGKGTVRMVVAGAPPPTRTIERVETELGWEFIQIYGLTETAPLLTINRSRQEWDDDTPAERASKLSRQGVPAVGITMATDPEGEVLARGNHILKSYWNNPEASAEALADDWFHTGDGNSLARPRASCRSSSCALPIGRVSRRASTSATSGPGRRARDDVTDTVDVAGVGRDRTFVVGVEHPAVSVHPCRGAGFRHATGRHPAHIRTGLRHGAADRHRRRHHRRPADRTTTVPPHLADPSRAERTGDTAGVDRRPRTTDRPRPDRWRAESPPPDMGGRTRLGA
;
A
#
# COMPACT_ATOMS: atom_id res chain seq x y z
N MET A 1 9.64 22.02 -22.58
CA MET A 1 10.49 21.49 -21.49
C MET A 1 9.87 20.17 -21.07
N GLN A 2 10.64 19.09 -21.06
CA GLN A 2 10.25 17.83 -20.41
C GLN A 2 11.00 17.79 -19.07
N THR A 3 10.33 17.34 -18.02
CA THR A 3 10.89 17.22 -16.67
C THR A 3 10.75 15.76 -16.26
N PRO A 4 11.81 15.11 -15.73
CA PRO A 4 11.72 13.72 -15.27
C PRO A 4 10.67 13.53 -14.18
N MET A 5 9.80 12.53 -14.34
CA MET A 5 8.87 12.10 -13.29
C MET A 5 9.61 11.25 -12.25
N THR A 6 9.74 11.74 -11.01
CA THR A 6 10.43 10.99 -9.96
C THR A 6 9.62 10.81 -8.68
N ILE A 7 9.82 9.71 -7.95
CA ILE A 7 9.16 9.54 -6.65
C ILE A 7 9.51 10.65 -5.64
N ARG A 8 10.62 11.37 -5.83
CA ARG A 8 11.02 12.53 -5.00
C ARG A 8 9.99 13.64 -5.07
N ASP A 9 9.33 13.84 -6.22
CA ASP A 9 8.26 14.81 -6.42
C ASP A 9 7.13 14.66 -5.37
N HIS A 10 6.84 13.42 -4.96
CA HIS A 10 5.79 13.11 -3.99
C HIS A 10 6.19 13.59 -2.59
N LEU A 11 7.44 13.33 -2.20
CA LEU A 11 8.01 13.71 -0.91
C LEU A 11 8.22 15.24 -0.80
N GLU A 12 8.73 15.87 -1.86
CA GLU A 12 8.89 17.33 -1.92
C GLU A 12 7.54 18.05 -1.88
N ARG A 13 6.53 17.58 -2.62
CA ARG A 13 5.17 18.14 -2.55
C ARG A 13 4.60 18.02 -1.13
N ALA A 14 4.79 16.87 -0.48
CA ALA A 14 4.35 16.66 0.90
C ALA A 14 5.01 17.66 1.86
N ARG A 15 6.33 17.85 1.74
CA ARG A 15 7.11 18.81 2.53
C ARG A 15 6.65 20.26 2.33
N ILE A 16 6.45 20.67 1.08
CA ILE A 16 6.10 22.05 0.71
C ILE A 16 4.67 22.41 1.12
N VAL A 17 3.71 21.51 0.93
CA VAL A 17 2.27 21.81 1.12
C VAL A 17 1.77 21.42 2.50
N TYR A 18 2.34 20.37 3.11
CA TYR A 18 1.84 19.74 4.32
C TYR A 18 2.93 19.50 5.39
N GLY A 19 4.06 20.22 5.32
CA GLY A 19 5.23 19.97 6.18
C GLY A 19 4.97 19.92 7.70
N ASP A 20 3.99 20.68 8.20
CA ASP A 20 3.63 20.69 9.62
C ASP A 20 2.53 19.67 10.01
N ARG A 21 1.92 19.00 9.02
CA ARG A 21 0.91 17.96 9.23
C ARG A 21 1.60 16.66 9.65
N VAL A 22 1.10 16.00 10.71
CA VAL A 22 1.47 14.62 11.04
C VAL A 22 1.15 13.73 9.83
N GLY A 23 2.21 13.21 9.21
CA GLY A 23 2.14 12.46 7.97
C GLY A 23 2.26 10.96 8.20
N ILE A 24 3.05 10.53 9.18
CA ILE A 24 3.25 9.12 9.53
C ILE A 24 2.94 8.93 11.02
N TYR A 25 2.05 8.00 11.34
CA TYR A 25 1.85 7.46 12.69
C TYR A 25 2.56 6.10 12.75
N ASP A 26 3.69 6.04 13.44
CA ASP A 26 4.43 4.79 13.65
C ASP A 26 3.78 3.92 14.74
N GLU A 27 4.11 2.64 14.79
CA GLU A 27 3.58 1.75 15.83
C GLU A 27 4.29 2.02 17.17
N PRO A 28 3.57 2.24 18.29
CA PRO A 28 4.21 2.56 19.57
C PRO A 28 4.87 1.35 20.24
N ASP A 29 4.27 0.16 20.08
CA ASP A 29 4.80 -1.11 20.60
C ASP A 29 5.48 -1.90 19.48
N GLN A 30 6.80 -1.76 19.38
CA GLN A 30 7.61 -2.47 18.40
C GLN A 30 9.02 -2.76 18.97
N PRO A 31 9.79 -3.70 18.39
CA PRO A 31 11.03 -4.19 18.99
C PRO A 31 12.12 -3.14 19.21
N ALA A 32 12.19 -2.13 18.34
CA ALA A 32 13.04 -0.96 18.50
C ALA A 32 12.20 0.26 18.94
N PRO A 33 12.78 1.28 19.61
CA PRO A 33 12.04 2.48 19.98
C PRO A 33 11.31 3.09 18.78
N SER A 34 10.02 3.38 18.92
CA SER A 34 9.19 3.95 17.84
C SER A 34 9.76 5.29 17.36
N LEU A 35 9.63 5.59 16.06
CA LEU A 35 9.90 6.95 15.57
C LEU A 35 8.78 7.94 15.96
N GLY A 36 7.65 7.42 16.46
CA GLY A 36 6.50 8.20 16.90
C GLY A 36 5.72 8.84 15.76
N ASP A 37 5.02 9.93 16.08
CA ASP A 37 4.23 10.71 15.14
C ASP A 37 5.15 11.69 14.40
N LEU A 38 5.39 11.43 13.11
CA LEU A 38 6.25 12.25 12.26
C LEU A 38 5.42 13.19 11.39
N THR A 39 5.74 14.48 11.39
CA THR A 39 5.23 15.39 10.35
C THR A 39 5.84 15.06 8.99
N TYR A 40 5.17 15.47 7.90
CA TYR A 40 5.78 15.39 6.56
C TYR A 40 7.10 16.18 6.45
N GLY A 41 7.30 17.15 7.34
CA GLY A 41 8.56 17.81 7.59
C GLY A 41 9.64 16.86 8.08
N GLN A 42 9.43 16.27 9.26
CA GLN A 42 10.36 15.34 9.88
C GLN A 42 10.60 14.09 9.00
N PHE A 43 9.57 13.60 8.32
CA PHE A 43 9.68 12.49 7.38
C PHE A 43 10.57 12.81 6.16
N TYR A 44 10.44 14.01 5.57
CA TYR A 44 11.37 14.48 4.53
C TYR A 44 12.79 14.56 5.09
N ASP A 45 12.98 15.19 6.25
CA ASP A 45 14.29 15.45 6.85
C ASP A 45 15.00 14.12 7.24
N LEU A 46 14.25 13.10 7.68
CA LEU A 46 14.74 11.75 7.95
C LEU A 46 15.09 10.99 6.65
N ALA A 47 14.27 11.09 5.60
CA ALA A 47 14.55 10.43 4.32
C ALA A 47 15.78 11.04 3.62
N GLN A 48 15.93 12.38 3.64
CA GLN A 48 17.14 13.05 3.19
C GLN A 48 18.34 12.68 4.07
N GLY A 49 18.13 12.59 5.39
CA GLY A 49 19.14 12.12 6.33
C GLY A 49 19.65 10.73 6.00
N MET A 50 18.76 9.77 5.70
CA MET A 50 19.12 8.43 5.22
C MET A 50 19.97 8.50 3.95
N ALA A 51 19.58 9.30 2.96
CA ALA A 51 20.37 9.48 1.74
C ALA A 51 21.80 9.98 2.04
N ALA A 52 21.95 10.91 2.99
CA ALA A 52 23.25 11.40 3.45
C ALA A 52 24.03 10.34 4.27
N GLY A 53 23.37 9.50 5.06
CA GLY A 53 24.00 8.35 5.72
C GLY A 53 24.53 7.31 4.72
N LEU A 54 23.81 7.08 3.61
CA LEU A 54 24.27 6.24 2.51
C LEU A 54 25.43 6.88 1.73
N ASP A 55 25.50 8.23 1.68
CA ASP A 55 26.66 8.96 1.17
C ASP A 55 27.91 8.78 2.04
N ASP A 56 27.78 8.81 3.37
CA ASP A 56 28.87 8.55 4.33
C ASP A 56 29.44 7.12 4.22
N LEU A 57 28.59 6.14 3.87
CA LEU A 57 29.01 4.76 3.54
C LEU A 57 29.71 4.63 2.17
N GLY A 58 29.85 5.74 1.43
CA GLY A 58 30.48 5.80 0.11
C GLY A 58 29.65 5.14 -1.00
N LEU A 59 28.33 5.07 -0.87
CA LEU A 59 27.46 4.43 -1.85
C LEU A 59 27.14 5.37 -3.01
N GLU A 60 27.36 4.91 -4.23
CA GLU A 60 27.08 5.69 -5.44
C GLU A 60 25.59 5.63 -5.83
N GLN A 61 25.22 6.36 -6.89
CA GLN A 61 23.91 6.21 -7.53
C GLN A 61 23.79 4.79 -8.10
N GLY A 62 22.60 4.20 -8.02
CA GLY A 62 22.36 2.81 -8.41
C GLY A 62 22.82 1.76 -7.40
N ALA A 63 23.43 2.12 -6.26
CA ALA A 63 23.70 1.18 -5.16
C ALA A 63 22.40 0.58 -4.59
N ARG A 64 22.41 -0.69 -4.17
CA ARG A 64 21.20 -1.40 -3.71
C ARG A 64 21.11 -1.45 -2.18
N VAL A 65 19.96 -1.07 -1.63
CA VAL A 65 19.65 -1.08 -0.19
C VAL A 65 18.56 -2.11 0.10
N GLY A 66 18.95 -3.27 0.63
CA GLY A 66 18.05 -4.34 1.04
C GLY A 66 17.33 -3.99 2.36
N ILE A 67 16.02 -4.24 2.42
CA ILE A 67 15.21 -3.95 3.60
C ILE A 67 14.33 -5.16 3.91
N VAL A 68 14.58 -5.84 5.03
CA VAL A 68 13.75 -6.96 5.51
C VAL A 68 13.04 -6.52 6.78
N SER A 69 11.79 -6.06 6.66
CA SER A 69 11.00 -5.63 7.82
C SER A 69 9.50 -5.68 7.54
N GLN A 70 8.75 -5.75 8.64
CA GLN A 70 7.32 -5.49 8.78
C GLN A 70 7.02 -4.02 8.39
N ASN A 71 5.74 -3.65 8.32
CA ASN A 71 5.37 -2.26 8.03
C ASN A 71 5.83 -1.34 9.17
N SER A 72 6.63 -0.31 8.87
CA SER A 72 7.17 0.61 9.87
C SER A 72 7.50 1.96 9.26
N ALA A 73 7.57 3.00 10.09
CA ALA A 73 8.05 4.30 9.64
C ALA A 73 9.51 4.22 9.15
N ARG A 74 10.33 3.33 9.73
CA ARG A 74 11.71 3.08 9.29
C ARG A 74 11.78 2.47 7.89
N LEU A 75 10.98 1.45 7.57
CA LEU A 75 10.91 0.88 6.22
C LEU A 75 10.50 1.96 5.22
N LEU A 76 9.44 2.71 5.51
CA LEU A 76 8.93 3.75 4.62
C LEU A 76 9.95 4.89 4.41
N THR A 77 10.60 5.35 5.48
CA THR A 77 11.67 6.36 5.43
C THR A 77 12.86 5.86 4.61
N THR A 78 13.26 4.60 4.78
CA THR A 78 14.38 4.00 4.03
C THR A 78 14.05 3.83 2.54
N LEU A 79 12.82 3.41 2.23
CA LEU A 79 12.31 3.27 0.86
C LEU A 79 12.42 4.59 0.09
N PHE A 80 11.99 5.71 0.70
CA PHE A 80 12.15 7.04 0.12
C PHE A 80 13.61 7.52 0.16
N GLY A 81 14.33 7.35 1.27
CA GLY A 81 15.69 7.87 1.46
C GLY A 81 16.72 7.26 0.51
N ALA A 82 16.63 5.96 0.23
CA ALA A 82 17.42 5.38 -0.85
C ALA A 82 16.95 5.90 -2.22
N SER A 83 15.66 5.70 -2.51
CA SER A 83 15.16 5.77 -3.88
C SER A 83 15.01 7.21 -4.42
N ALA A 84 14.62 8.18 -3.61
CA ALA A 84 14.47 9.57 -4.04
C ALA A 84 15.81 10.30 -4.31
N TRP A 85 16.92 9.72 -3.83
CA TRP A 85 18.30 10.20 -4.06
C TRP A 85 19.12 9.23 -4.93
N GLY A 86 18.45 8.50 -5.82
CA GLY A 86 19.08 7.76 -6.91
C GLY A 86 19.77 6.45 -6.51
N ARG A 87 19.54 5.92 -5.30
CA ARG A 87 19.87 4.54 -4.95
C ARG A 87 18.66 3.65 -5.25
N VAL A 88 18.83 2.33 -5.21
CA VAL A 88 17.76 1.36 -5.47
C VAL A 88 17.33 0.73 -4.15
N ALA A 89 16.08 0.92 -3.73
CA ALA A 89 15.55 0.14 -2.61
C ALA A 89 15.19 -1.28 -3.08
N VAL A 90 15.52 -2.27 -2.24
CA VAL A 90 15.18 -3.68 -2.46
C VAL A 90 14.37 -4.17 -1.24
N PRO A 91 13.06 -3.90 -1.17
CA PRO A 91 12.23 -4.40 -0.09
C PRO A 91 12.01 -5.92 -0.24
N ILE A 92 12.34 -6.67 0.82
CA ILE A 92 12.32 -8.13 0.85
C ILE A 92 11.20 -8.61 1.79
N ASN A 93 10.52 -9.69 1.39
CA ASN A 93 9.48 -10.30 2.22
C ASN A 93 10.10 -10.93 3.48
N PHE A 94 9.79 -10.37 4.65
CA PHE A 94 10.26 -10.84 5.96
C PHE A 94 9.85 -12.27 6.35
N ARG A 95 9.00 -12.93 5.56
CA ARG A 95 8.57 -14.33 5.78
C ARG A 95 9.40 -15.36 5.00
N LEU A 96 10.40 -14.94 4.23
CA LEU A 96 11.30 -15.83 3.50
C LEU A 96 12.37 -16.40 4.43
N GLY A 97 12.86 -17.61 4.12
CA GLY A 97 13.95 -18.24 4.84
C GLY A 97 15.33 -17.64 4.50
N PRO A 98 16.39 -17.99 5.28
CA PRO A 98 17.73 -17.43 5.11
C PRO A 98 18.26 -17.58 3.67
N ASP A 99 18.22 -18.79 3.11
CA ASP A 99 18.69 -19.11 1.75
C ASP A 99 18.04 -18.24 0.66
N GLU A 100 16.75 -17.91 0.85
CA GLU A 100 15.97 -17.11 -0.11
C GLU A 100 16.29 -15.62 0.01
N VAL A 101 16.50 -15.12 1.23
CA VAL A 101 16.93 -13.74 1.48
C VAL A 101 18.38 -13.54 1.03
N GLU A 102 19.29 -14.48 1.33
CA GLU A 102 20.69 -14.45 0.89
C GLU A 102 20.78 -14.44 -0.65
N TYR A 103 20.04 -15.31 -1.33
CA TYR A 103 19.94 -15.26 -2.80
C TYR A 103 19.46 -13.89 -3.31
N ILE A 104 18.46 -13.28 -2.68
CA ILE A 104 17.94 -11.95 -3.09
C ILE A 104 19.01 -10.86 -2.89
N VAL A 105 19.71 -10.89 -1.76
CA VAL A 105 20.80 -9.95 -1.40
C VAL A 105 21.95 -10.06 -2.41
N ASP A 106 22.39 -11.28 -2.72
CA ASP A 106 23.44 -11.54 -3.71
C ASP A 106 23.02 -11.17 -5.14
N HIS A 107 21.83 -11.59 -5.57
CA HIS A 107 21.36 -11.41 -6.95
C HIS A 107 21.02 -9.95 -7.28
N SER A 108 20.51 -9.19 -6.30
CA SER A 108 20.40 -7.71 -6.43
C SER A 108 21.75 -7.01 -6.26
N GLY A 109 22.72 -7.67 -5.63
CA GLY A 109 23.99 -7.08 -5.23
C GLY A 109 23.77 -5.95 -4.22
N CYS A 110 23.02 -6.20 -3.14
CA CYS A 110 22.84 -5.22 -2.06
C CYS A 110 24.19 -4.81 -1.44
N ASP A 111 24.42 -3.51 -1.33
CA ASP A 111 25.54 -2.93 -0.58
C ASP A 111 25.20 -2.78 0.91
N VAL A 112 23.90 -2.62 1.21
CA VAL A 112 23.34 -2.46 2.56
C VAL A 112 22.22 -3.46 2.77
N LEU A 113 22.13 -4.05 3.96
CA LEU A 113 20.96 -4.80 4.44
C LEU A 113 20.49 -4.23 5.78
N ILE A 114 19.23 -3.81 5.85
CA ILE A 114 18.57 -3.40 7.10
C ILE A 114 17.56 -4.47 7.48
N LEU A 115 17.69 -5.03 8.70
CA LEU A 115 16.85 -6.10 9.23
C LEU A 115 15.98 -5.58 10.39
N ASP A 116 14.72 -5.96 10.45
CA ASP A 116 13.90 -5.79 11.66
C ASP A 116 14.49 -6.60 12.84
N PRO A 117 14.49 -6.11 14.09
CA PRO A 117 15.07 -6.87 15.21
C PRO A 117 14.42 -8.23 15.44
N GLU A 118 13.15 -8.43 15.06
CA GLU A 118 12.49 -9.74 15.10
C GLU A 118 13.15 -10.81 14.21
N LEU A 119 14.05 -10.40 13.30
CA LEU A 119 14.64 -11.26 12.27
C LEU A 119 16.14 -11.52 12.49
N GLU A 120 16.77 -10.89 13.49
CA GLU A 120 18.21 -11.00 13.72
C GLU A 120 18.64 -12.47 13.97
N ASP A 121 17.93 -13.20 14.83
CA ASP A 121 18.19 -14.62 15.11
C ASP A 121 18.13 -15.54 13.87
N THR A 122 17.43 -15.11 12.82
CA THR A 122 17.21 -15.93 11.60
C THR A 122 18.05 -15.47 10.42
N LEU A 123 18.25 -14.15 10.26
CA LEU A 123 18.88 -13.54 9.08
C LEU A 123 20.20 -12.79 9.41
N GLY A 124 20.55 -12.70 10.70
CA GLY A 124 21.75 -12.02 11.21
C GLY A 124 23.08 -12.66 10.83
N ASP A 125 23.09 -13.77 10.10
CA ASP A 125 24.30 -14.37 9.51
C ASP A 125 24.53 -14.00 8.05
N ILE A 126 23.53 -13.44 7.35
CA ILE A 126 23.65 -13.08 5.92
C ILE A 126 24.79 -12.07 5.72
N LYS A 127 25.62 -12.32 4.71
CA LYS A 127 26.79 -11.50 4.38
C LYS A 127 26.41 -10.39 3.41
N VAL A 128 26.85 -9.18 3.72
CA VAL A 128 26.64 -7.96 2.95
C VAL A 128 27.73 -6.96 3.35
N LYS A 129 28.03 -5.97 2.50
CA LYS A 129 29.08 -4.97 2.77
C LYS A 129 28.79 -4.13 4.02
N HIS A 130 27.53 -3.73 4.22
CA HIS A 130 27.06 -3.06 5.43
C HIS A 130 25.74 -3.69 5.90
N ARG A 131 25.64 -4.00 7.20
CA ARG A 131 24.42 -4.54 7.81
C ARG A 131 24.04 -3.72 9.03
N PHE A 132 22.75 -3.49 9.20
CA PHE A 132 22.18 -2.77 10.35
C PHE A 132 20.93 -3.49 10.86
N ILE A 133 20.77 -3.55 12.17
CA ILE A 133 19.49 -3.83 12.81
C ILE A 133 18.67 -2.54 12.88
N SER A 134 17.39 -2.62 12.52
CA SER A 134 16.45 -1.50 12.47
C SER A 134 16.16 -0.99 13.87
N GLY A 135 16.61 0.22 14.18
CA GLY A 135 16.71 0.77 15.53
C GLY A 135 17.96 1.63 15.64
N GLU A 136 18.62 1.65 16.80
CA GLU A 136 19.80 2.50 17.06
C GLU A 136 20.89 2.39 15.98
N GLU A 137 21.17 1.18 15.47
CA GLU A 137 22.15 0.99 14.40
C GLU A 137 21.73 1.64 13.08
N SER A 138 20.53 1.34 12.57
CA SER A 138 20.02 1.95 11.33
C SER A 138 19.77 3.46 11.47
N ASP A 139 19.36 3.90 12.65
CA ASP A 139 19.03 5.30 12.91
C ASP A 139 20.28 6.19 12.87
N SER A 140 21.47 5.60 13.07
CA SER A 140 22.74 6.27 12.81
C SER A 140 22.91 6.73 11.35
N LEU A 141 22.15 6.18 10.40
CA LEU A 141 22.09 6.62 9.01
C LEU A 141 21.16 7.81 8.81
N PHE A 142 20.20 8.10 9.70
CA PHE A 142 19.32 9.26 9.59
C PHE A 142 20.05 10.55 9.99
N LYS A 143 20.92 11.05 9.11
CA LYS A 143 21.67 12.32 9.31
C LYS A 143 20.76 13.54 9.18
N VAL A 144 19.83 13.74 10.11
CA VAL A 144 18.87 14.84 10.10
C VAL A 144 19.58 16.20 10.00
N GLY A 145 19.20 17.00 9.01
CA GLY A 145 19.82 18.30 8.72
C GLY A 145 21.10 18.23 7.86
N ALA A 146 21.54 17.05 7.44
CA ALA A 146 22.58 16.90 6.42
C ALA A 146 21.97 16.89 5.01
N GLU A 147 22.59 17.63 4.10
CA GLU A 147 22.24 17.59 2.68
C GLU A 147 22.88 16.36 2.02
N ALA A 148 22.05 15.44 1.52
CA ALA A 148 22.50 14.31 0.71
C ALA A 148 23.11 14.78 -0.62
N ARG A 149 24.02 14.00 -1.19
CA ARG A 149 24.72 14.35 -2.43
C ARG A 149 23.72 14.60 -3.57
N PRO A 150 23.84 15.71 -4.31
CA PRO A 150 23.00 15.96 -5.47
C PRO A 150 23.14 14.82 -6.50
N TRP A 151 22.01 14.40 -7.06
CA TRP A 151 21.95 13.52 -8.23
C TRP A 151 21.16 14.20 -9.34
N THR A 152 21.45 13.85 -10.60
CA THR A 152 20.66 14.34 -11.74
C THR A 152 19.44 13.43 -11.89
N PRO A 153 18.20 13.95 -11.72
CA PRO A 153 17.01 13.11 -11.80
C PRO A 153 16.87 12.45 -13.18
N ASP A 154 16.70 11.12 -13.19
CA ASP A 154 16.32 10.35 -14.36
C ASP A 154 15.07 9.52 -14.04
N GLU A 155 14.04 9.66 -14.86
CA GLU A 155 12.78 8.93 -14.69
C GLU A 155 12.89 7.46 -15.14
N ASN A 156 13.91 7.11 -15.94
CA ASN A 156 14.17 5.74 -16.42
C ASN A 156 15.19 5.01 -15.54
N ALA A 157 15.80 5.71 -14.57
CA ALA A 157 16.59 5.08 -13.53
C ALA A 157 15.71 4.17 -12.67
N THR A 158 16.32 3.09 -12.19
CA THR A 158 15.67 2.10 -11.33
C THR A 158 15.52 2.67 -9.93
N ALA A 159 14.28 2.71 -9.44
CA ALA A 159 13.97 3.16 -8.08
C ALA A 159 13.88 1.98 -7.12
N THR A 160 13.23 0.88 -7.54
CA THR A 160 13.10 -0.32 -6.71
C THR A 160 13.31 -1.61 -7.48
N ILE A 161 13.76 -2.66 -6.78
CA ILE A 161 13.70 -4.04 -7.25
C ILE A 161 12.83 -4.84 -6.28
N ASN A 162 11.72 -5.39 -6.76
CA ASN A 162 10.79 -6.19 -5.96
C ASN A 162 10.83 -7.64 -6.45
N TYR A 163 11.14 -8.59 -5.57
CA TYR A 163 11.27 -10.00 -5.97
C TYR A 163 9.93 -10.74 -5.95
N THR A 164 9.61 -11.45 -7.03
CA THR A 164 8.45 -12.33 -7.12
C THR A 164 8.81 -13.76 -6.73
N SER A 165 7.95 -14.42 -5.94
CA SER A 165 8.12 -15.83 -5.60
C SER A 165 7.74 -16.72 -6.78
N GLY A 166 8.73 -17.40 -7.36
CA GLY A 166 8.51 -18.51 -8.28
C GLY A 166 8.16 -19.78 -7.51
N THR A 167 7.15 -20.53 -7.96
CA THR A 167 6.77 -21.82 -7.35
C THR A 167 7.68 -22.97 -7.77
N THR A 168 8.52 -22.76 -8.78
CA THR A 168 9.38 -23.79 -9.41
C THR A 168 10.78 -23.29 -9.78
N ALA A 169 11.03 -21.99 -9.69
CA ALA A 169 12.28 -21.33 -10.08
C ALA A 169 12.67 -20.28 -9.04
N ARG A 170 13.96 -19.92 -8.99
CA ARG A 170 14.46 -18.87 -8.08
C ARG A 170 13.71 -17.54 -8.30
N PRO A 171 13.47 -16.74 -7.24
CA PRO A 171 12.79 -15.45 -7.36
C PRO A 171 13.36 -14.54 -8.45
N LYS A 172 12.49 -13.92 -9.25
CA LYS A 172 12.86 -12.93 -10.27
C LYS A 172 12.76 -11.52 -9.67
N GLY A 173 13.81 -10.71 -9.83
CA GLY A 173 13.80 -9.31 -9.38
C GLY A 173 13.11 -8.42 -10.42
N VAL A 174 11.94 -7.86 -10.11
CA VAL A 174 11.21 -6.94 -10.99
C VAL A 174 11.83 -5.56 -10.90
N GLU A 175 12.38 -5.05 -12.01
CA GLU A 175 13.02 -3.74 -12.09
C GLU A 175 11.98 -2.64 -12.34
N MET A 176 11.76 -1.77 -11.34
CA MET A 176 10.80 -0.68 -11.41
C MET A 176 11.51 0.68 -11.47
N THR A 177 11.19 1.47 -12.51
CA THR A 177 11.74 2.82 -12.67
C THR A 177 10.97 3.87 -11.89
N HIS A 178 11.61 5.03 -11.68
CA HIS A 178 10.95 6.24 -11.19
C HIS A 178 9.66 6.57 -11.95
N ARG A 179 9.68 6.50 -13.29
CA ARG A 179 8.53 6.73 -14.18
C ARG A 179 7.41 5.73 -13.95
N ASN A 180 7.74 4.44 -13.79
CA ASN A 180 6.72 3.42 -13.54
C ASN A 180 6.01 3.67 -12.21
N LEU A 181 6.77 3.92 -11.14
CA LEU A 181 6.21 4.15 -9.81
C LEU A 181 5.38 5.44 -9.75
N TRP A 182 5.86 6.52 -10.36
CA TRP A 182 5.13 7.79 -10.47
C TRP A 182 3.81 7.63 -11.23
N SER A 183 3.86 6.96 -12.40
CA SER A 183 2.67 6.71 -13.22
C SER A 183 1.64 5.86 -12.49
N ASN A 184 2.06 4.77 -11.85
CA ASN A 184 1.18 3.93 -11.04
C ASN A 184 0.57 4.71 -9.87
N ALA A 185 1.38 5.46 -9.10
CA ALA A 185 0.89 6.22 -7.95
C ALA A 185 -0.18 7.24 -8.35
N ALA A 186 0.04 7.99 -9.44
CA ALA A 186 -0.92 8.96 -9.95
C ALA A 186 -2.22 8.28 -10.46
N ILE A 187 -2.10 7.22 -11.27
CA ILE A 187 -3.25 6.52 -11.85
C ILE A 187 -4.05 5.81 -10.75
N PHE A 188 -3.39 5.06 -9.87
CA PHE A 188 -4.03 4.27 -8.82
C PHE A 188 -4.65 5.16 -7.74
N GLY A 189 -3.95 6.21 -7.30
CA GLY A 189 -4.48 7.20 -6.37
C GLY A 189 -5.72 7.92 -6.92
N TRP A 190 -5.74 8.27 -8.21
CA TRP A 190 -6.94 8.85 -8.84
C TRP A 190 -8.11 7.86 -8.85
N HIS A 191 -7.87 6.60 -9.23
CA HIS A 191 -8.90 5.56 -9.33
C HIS A 191 -9.54 5.20 -7.98
N THR A 192 -8.77 5.20 -6.89
CA THR A 192 -9.29 5.01 -5.51
C THR A 192 -9.83 6.30 -4.90
N GLY A 193 -9.48 7.47 -5.46
CA GLY A 193 -9.93 8.77 -5.01
C GLY A 193 -9.12 9.32 -3.82
N VAL A 194 -7.82 9.04 -3.78
CA VAL A 194 -6.88 9.58 -2.79
C VAL A 194 -6.90 11.11 -2.85
N ASN A 195 -7.16 11.74 -1.72
CA ASN A 195 -7.18 13.20 -1.56
C ASN A 195 -6.74 13.59 -0.15
N ASP A 196 -6.47 14.88 0.09
CA ASP A 196 -5.84 15.36 1.31
C ASP A 196 -6.71 15.36 2.57
N ARG A 197 -7.93 14.82 2.48
CA ARG A 197 -8.86 14.54 3.60
C ARG A 197 -8.84 13.08 4.04
N ASP A 198 -8.11 12.23 3.34
CA ASP A 198 -8.03 10.80 3.65
C ASP A 198 -7.04 10.55 4.79
N VAL A 199 -7.23 9.41 5.45
CA VAL A 199 -6.25 8.75 6.34
C VAL A 199 -6.07 7.32 5.84
N TYR A 200 -4.82 6.89 5.67
CA TYR A 200 -4.44 5.59 5.12
C TYR A 200 -3.91 4.63 6.19
N LEU A 201 -4.31 3.37 6.17
CA LEU A 201 -3.80 2.32 7.07
C LEU A 201 -3.00 1.26 6.30
N HIS A 202 -1.73 1.08 6.66
CA HIS A 202 -0.83 0.09 6.06
C HIS A 202 -1.16 -1.33 6.55
N THR A 203 -2.24 -1.94 6.04
CA THR A 203 -2.55 -3.37 6.26
C THR A 203 -1.92 -4.29 5.20
N LEU A 204 -1.60 -3.75 4.01
CA LEU A 204 -0.77 -4.40 3.01
C LEU A 204 0.72 -4.29 3.37
N PRO A 205 1.55 -5.33 3.20
CA PRO A 205 2.99 -5.24 3.42
C PRO A 205 3.67 -4.24 2.47
N GLN A 206 4.41 -3.28 3.01
CA GLN A 206 5.15 -2.26 2.28
C GLN A 206 6.24 -2.87 1.38
N PHE A 207 6.77 -4.05 1.69
CA PHE A 207 7.70 -4.75 0.78
C PHE A 207 7.05 -5.22 -0.53
N HIS A 208 5.73 -5.43 -0.54
CA HIS A 208 5.04 -6.02 -1.69
C HIS A 208 4.62 -4.94 -2.69
N CYS A 209 5.35 -4.85 -3.80
CA CYS A 209 5.21 -3.79 -4.82
C CYS A 209 5.24 -2.38 -4.20
N ASN A 210 6.10 -2.16 -3.20
CA ASN A 210 6.21 -0.89 -2.47
C ASN A 210 4.89 -0.44 -1.82
N GLY A 211 4.14 -1.38 -1.22
CA GLY A 211 2.78 -1.14 -0.73
C GLY A 211 1.79 -0.83 -1.86
N TRP A 212 1.94 -1.50 -3.01
CA TRP A 212 1.26 -1.21 -4.28
C TRP A 212 1.47 0.22 -4.83
N GLY A 213 2.53 0.91 -4.39
CA GLY A 213 2.77 2.32 -4.72
C GLY A 213 1.78 3.30 -4.08
N MET A 214 0.82 2.81 -3.28
CA MET A 214 -0.09 3.67 -2.50
C MET A 214 0.65 4.63 -1.56
N PRO A 215 1.78 4.26 -0.88
CA PRO A 215 2.55 5.18 -0.05
C PRO A 215 3.08 6.40 -0.80
N TYR A 216 3.35 6.30 -2.11
CA TYR A 216 3.72 7.46 -2.92
C TYR A 216 2.51 8.39 -3.13
N ALA A 217 1.36 7.84 -3.53
CA ALA A 217 0.14 8.60 -3.79
C ALA A 217 -0.39 9.33 -2.54
N THR A 218 -0.40 8.66 -1.38
CA THR A 218 -0.78 9.22 -0.09
C THR A 218 0.18 10.31 0.36
N THR A 219 1.50 10.09 0.23
CA THR A 219 2.54 11.08 0.51
C THR A 219 2.35 12.34 -0.32
N ALA A 220 2.21 12.22 -1.65
CA ALA A 220 1.99 13.38 -2.53
C ALA A 220 0.77 14.21 -2.14
N MET A 221 -0.30 13.57 -1.66
CA MET A 221 -1.53 14.23 -1.22
C MET A 221 -1.54 14.60 0.28
N GLY A 222 -0.46 14.40 1.01
CA GLY A 222 -0.37 14.74 2.43
C GLY A 222 -1.31 13.94 3.33
N VAL A 223 -1.76 12.76 2.88
CA VAL A 223 -2.65 11.87 3.63
C VAL A 223 -1.89 11.31 4.84
N PRO A 224 -2.38 11.44 6.09
CA PRO A 224 -1.74 10.78 7.22
C PRO A 224 -1.79 9.26 7.06
N GLN A 225 -0.67 8.59 7.38
CA GLN A 225 -0.44 7.17 7.13
C GLN A 225 -0.16 6.44 8.44
N VAL A 226 -1.00 5.47 8.79
CA VAL A 226 -0.92 4.70 10.03
C VAL A 226 -0.23 3.37 9.76
N ASN A 227 0.91 3.11 10.40
CA ASN A 227 1.64 1.85 10.25
C ASN A 227 1.07 0.76 11.16
N LEU A 228 0.82 -0.41 10.59
CA LEU A 228 0.45 -1.63 11.31
C LEU A 228 1.43 -2.75 10.90
N ARG A 229 2.36 -3.12 11.80
CA ARG A 229 3.43 -4.11 11.55
C ARG A 229 2.87 -5.49 11.20
N LYS A 230 1.82 -5.92 11.91
CA LYS A 230 1.22 -7.25 11.81
C LYS A 230 -0.28 -7.13 11.61
N VAL A 231 -0.82 -7.89 10.65
CA VAL A 231 -2.26 -7.92 10.39
C VAL A 231 -2.98 -8.56 11.57
N ASP A 232 -3.79 -7.78 12.26
CA ASP A 232 -4.68 -8.20 13.33
C ASP A 232 -6.04 -7.51 13.16
N GLY A 233 -7.13 -8.27 13.23
CA GLY A 233 -8.48 -7.79 12.94
C GLY A 233 -8.98 -6.74 13.95
N PRO A 234 -8.96 -7.04 15.25
CA PRO A 234 -9.33 -6.08 16.30
C PRO A 234 -8.49 -4.79 16.25
N GLU A 235 -7.18 -4.89 16.06
CA GLU A 235 -6.29 -3.73 15.99
C GLU A 235 -6.56 -2.86 14.74
N ILE A 236 -6.93 -3.47 13.60
CA ILE A 236 -7.39 -2.72 12.42
C ILE A 236 -8.65 -1.90 12.76
N LEU A 237 -9.67 -2.51 13.36
CA LEU A 237 -10.90 -1.79 13.75
C LEU A 237 -10.62 -0.68 14.76
N ARG A 238 -9.81 -0.96 15.79
CA ARG A 238 -9.38 0.02 16.80
C ARG A 238 -8.63 1.20 16.18
N ARG A 239 -7.76 0.97 15.19
CA ARG A 239 -7.04 2.04 14.48
C ARG A 239 -7.94 2.83 13.55
N ILE A 240 -8.93 2.19 12.91
CA ILE A 240 -9.94 2.89 12.11
C ILE A 240 -10.74 3.85 12.98
N GLU A 241 -11.14 3.42 14.18
CA GLU A 241 -11.81 4.27 15.18
C GLU A 241 -10.88 5.40 15.68
N THR A 242 -9.67 5.06 16.11
CA THR A 242 -8.72 5.99 16.74
C THR A 242 -8.27 7.11 15.79
N TYR A 243 -7.96 6.77 14.54
CA TYR A 243 -7.35 7.70 13.58
C TYR A 243 -8.31 8.17 12.48
N GLY A 244 -9.56 7.70 12.45
CA GLY A 244 -10.52 8.06 11.42
C GLY A 244 -10.10 7.60 10.01
N VAL A 245 -9.53 6.39 9.91
CA VAL A 245 -9.05 5.81 8.64
C VAL A 245 -10.16 5.82 7.58
N THR A 246 -9.79 6.11 6.33
CA THR A 246 -10.71 6.20 5.17
C THR A 246 -10.30 5.31 4.00
N LEU A 247 -9.07 4.78 4.03
CA LEU A 247 -8.52 3.97 2.95
C LEU A 247 -7.56 2.91 3.52
N LEU A 248 -7.69 1.68 3.05
CA LEU A 248 -6.70 0.62 3.25
C LEU A 248 -6.62 -0.28 2.01
N CYS A 249 -5.46 -0.91 1.81
CA CYS A 249 -5.25 -1.94 0.78
C CYS A 249 -4.94 -3.26 1.48
N GLY A 250 -5.44 -4.40 0.97
CA GLY A 250 -5.15 -5.70 1.59
C GLY A 250 -5.49 -6.91 0.72
N ALA A 251 -5.06 -8.09 1.15
CA ALA A 251 -5.46 -9.37 0.56
C ALA A 251 -6.82 -9.85 1.13
N PRO A 252 -7.52 -10.79 0.49
CA PRO A 252 -8.77 -11.36 1.04
C PRO A 252 -8.64 -11.95 2.46
N ALA A 253 -7.45 -12.38 2.88
CA ALA A 253 -7.18 -12.81 4.25
C ALA A 253 -7.28 -11.66 5.27
N VAL A 254 -6.92 -10.43 4.88
CA VAL A 254 -7.11 -9.22 5.69
C VAL A 254 -8.60 -8.92 5.83
N VAL A 255 -9.36 -9.06 4.73
CA VAL A 255 -10.84 -8.90 4.75
C VAL A 255 -11.48 -9.90 5.71
N ALA A 256 -11.03 -11.17 5.69
CA ALA A 256 -11.53 -12.20 6.60
C ALA A 256 -11.25 -11.84 8.07
N ALA A 257 -10.00 -11.50 8.42
CA ALA A 257 -9.63 -11.12 9.78
C ALA A 257 -10.44 -9.92 10.32
N ILE A 258 -10.73 -8.92 9.46
CA ILE A 258 -11.56 -7.77 9.82
C ILE A 258 -13.03 -8.19 10.02
N LEU A 259 -13.58 -9.03 9.14
CA LEU A 259 -14.96 -9.52 9.24
C LEU A 259 -15.18 -10.42 10.47
N ASP A 260 -14.18 -11.21 10.84
CA ASP A 260 -14.21 -12.06 12.03
C ASP A 260 -14.13 -11.21 13.30
N ALA A 261 -13.25 -10.19 13.33
CA ALA A 261 -13.19 -9.22 14.43
C ALA A 261 -14.46 -8.37 14.57
N ALA A 262 -15.07 -7.98 13.45
CA ALA A 262 -16.31 -7.20 13.43
C ALA A 262 -17.51 -7.98 14.00
N ALA A 263 -17.49 -9.31 13.96
CA ALA A 263 -18.51 -10.15 14.57
C ALA A 263 -18.46 -10.15 16.11
N GLU A 264 -17.30 -9.79 16.69
CA GLU A 264 -17.07 -9.69 18.15
C GLU A 264 -16.95 -8.24 18.64
N TRP A 265 -17.08 -7.25 17.74
CA TRP A 265 -16.93 -5.83 18.07
C TRP A 265 -18.14 -5.28 18.84
N ASP A 266 -17.89 -4.61 19.98
CA ASP A 266 -18.94 -3.95 20.76
C ASP A 266 -19.21 -2.53 20.23
N GLY A 267 -20.44 -2.28 19.77
CA GLY A 267 -20.88 -0.98 19.28
C GLY A 267 -21.05 -0.88 17.76
N GLU A 268 -20.87 0.32 17.20
CA GLU A 268 -20.94 0.55 15.76
C GLU A 268 -19.59 0.22 15.10
N ILE A 269 -19.62 -0.46 13.95
CA ILE A 269 -18.40 -0.82 13.21
C ILE A 269 -17.68 0.46 12.75
N PRO A 270 -16.40 0.66 13.13
CA PRO A 270 -15.64 1.84 12.74
C PRO A 270 -15.54 2.00 11.22
N GLY A 271 -15.56 3.25 10.75
CA GLY A 271 -15.37 3.56 9.33
C GLY A 271 -16.57 3.28 8.42
N LYS A 272 -17.72 2.91 8.97
CA LYS A 272 -18.96 2.70 8.22
C LYS A 272 -19.36 3.94 7.41
N GLY A 273 -19.53 3.76 6.10
CA GLY A 273 -19.85 4.83 5.15
C GLY A 273 -18.69 5.77 4.80
N THR A 274 -17.47 5.54 5.32
CA THR A 274 -16.28 6.38 5.03
C THR A 274 -15.07 5.58 4.55
N VAL A 275 -14.89 4.35 5.02
CA VAL A 275 -13.76 3.48 4.64
C VAL A 275 -13.96 2.89 3.25
N ARG A 276 -12.88 2.94 2.48
CA ARG A 276 -12.70 2.24 1.21
C ARG A 276 -11.62 1.17 1.39
N MET A 277 -11.93 -0.07 1.04
CA MET A 277 -10.98 -1.18 1.10
C MET A 277 -10.65 -1.66 -0.31
N VAL A 278 -9.37 -1.54 -0.69
CA VAL A 278 -8.86 -2.04 -1.97
C VAL A 278 -8.32 -3.46 -1.80
N VAL A 279 -8.80 -4.40 -2.60
CA VAL A 279 -8.53 -5.83 -2.46
C VAL A 279 -7.98 -6.43 -3.76
N ALA A 280 -6.91 -7.22 -3.63
CA ALA A 280 -6.26 -7.89 -4.77
C ALA A 280 -5.54 -9.18 -4.33
N GLY A 281 -4.86 -9.83 -5.28
CA GLY A 281 -4.23 -11.13 -5.09
C GLY A 281 -5.17 -12.25 -5.49
N ALA A 282 -5.60 -13.08 -4.54
CA ALA A 282 -6.59 -14.12 -4.82
C ALA A 282 -7.97 -13.50 -5.12
N PRO A 283 -8.76 -14.04 -6.08
CA PRO A 283 -10.10 -13.53 -6.38
C PRO A 283 -11.04 -13.83 -5.20
N PRO A 284 -11.56 -12.80 -4.48
CA PRO A 284 -12.34 -13.02 -3.28
C PRO A 284 -13.70 -13.68 -3.60
N PRO A 285 -14.24 -14.53 -2.71
CA PRO A 285 -15.59 -15.06 -2.87
C PRO A 285 -16.62 -13.94 -2.90
N THR A 286 -17.63 -14.03 -3.77
CA THR A 286 -18.72 -13.03 -3.88
C THR A 286 -19.37 -12.74 -2.52
N ARG A 287 -19.56 -13.77 -1.69
CA ARG A 287 -20.09 -13.61 -0.31
C ARG A 287 -19.17 -12.75 0.57
N THR A 288 -17.85 -12.87 0.45
CA THR A 288 -16.91 -12.03 1.21
C THR A 288 -17.03 -10.56 0.78
N ILE A 289 -17.22 -10.31 -0.52
CA ILE A 289 -17.43 -8.95 -1.05
C ILE A 289 -18.74 -8.35 -0.51
N GLU A 290 -19.83 -9.11 -0.56
CA GLU A 290 -21.13 -8.69 -0.01
C GLU A 290 -21.03 -8.34 1.48
N ARG A 291 -20.35 -9.17 2.28
CA ARG A 291 -20.14 -8.93 3.72
C ARG A 291 -19.40 -7.62 4.02
N VAL A 292 -18.45 -7.18 3.18
CA VAL A 292 -17.78 -5.88 3.37
C VAL A 292 -18.78 -4.73 3.28
N GLU A 293 -19.75 -4.80 2.37
CA GLU A 293 -20.81 -3.80 2.27
C GLU A 293 -21.87 -3.96 3.37
N THR A 294 -22.32 -5.18 3.68
CA THR A 294 -23.47 -5.40 4.57
C THR A 294 -23.14 -5.45 6.06
N GLU A 295 -21.95 -5.93 6.44
CA GLU A 295 -21.53 -6.08 7.84
C GLU A 295 -20.64 -4.91 8.28
N LEU A 296 -19.67 -4.50 7.45
CA LEU A 296 -18.79 -3.36 7.76
C LEU A 296 -19.35 -2.01 7.30
N GLY A 297 -20.15 -2.00 6.22
CA GLY A 297 -20.63 -0.77 5.59
C GLY A 297 -19.53 0.02 4.87
N TRP A 298 -18.49 -0.67 4.38
CA TRP A 298 -17.35 -0.07 3.69
C TRP A 298 -17.48 -0.22 2.17
N GLU A 299 -16.83 0.68 1.40
CA GLU A 299 -16.74 0.52 -0.05
C GLU A 299 -15.69 -0.55 -0.39
N PHE A 300 -16.10 -1.60 -1.10
CA PHE A 300 -15.18 -2.61 -1.65
C PHE A 300 -14.70 -2.20 -3.06
N ILE A 301 -13.38 -2.21 -3.26
CA ILE A 301 -12.73 -1.95 -4.55
C ILE A 301 -11.83 -3.15 -4.87
N GLN A 302 -12.01 -3.80 -6.02
CA GLN A 302 -11.12 -4.86 -6.48
C GLN A 302 -10.17 -4.33 -7.55
N ILE A 303 -8.90 -4.73 -7.51
CA ILE A 303 -7.95 -4.49 -8.58
C ILE A 303 -7.30 -5.81 -9.03
N TYR A 304 -6.72 -5.80 -10.22
CA TYR A 304 -5.85 -6.88 -10.67
C TYR A 304 -4.61 -6.35 -11.39
N GLY A 305 -3.54 -7.12 -11.28
CA GLY A 305 -2.26 -7.01 -11.95
C GLY A 305 -1.20 -7.70 -11.09
N LEU A 306 0.08 -7.45 -11.39
CA LEU A 306 1.22 -8.20 -10.88
C LEU A 306 2.29 -7.25 -10.31
N THR A 307 3.36 -7.77 -9.71
CA THR A 307 4.48 -6.92 -9.26
C THR A 307 5.10 -6.17 -10.42
N GLU A 308 5.17 -6.85 -11.56
CA GLU A 308 5.56 -6.40 -12.90
C GLU A 308 4.70 -5.26 -13.47
N THR A 309 3.58 -4.94 -12.84
CA THR A 309 2.65 -3.88 -13.29
C THR A 309 2.35 -2.85 -12.20
N ALA A 310 3.21 -2.79 -11.17
CA ALA A 310 3.28 -1.77 -10.12
C ALA A 310 2.19 -1.55 -9.03
N PRO A 311 0.98 -2.17 -8.95
CA PRO A 311 0.52 -3.40 -9.59
C PRO A 311 -0.69 -3.21 -10.53
N LEU A 312 -1.15 -2.00 -10.82
CA LEU A 312 -2.49 -1.77 -11.37
C LEU A 312 -2.61 -2.04 -12.89
N LEU A 313 -3.21 -3.16 -13.30
CA LEU A 313 -3.73 -3.33 -14.67
C LEU A 313 -5.21 -2.95 -14.80
N THR A 314 -6.04 -3.41 -13.86
CA THR A 314 -7.49 -3.19 -13.90
C THR A 314 -8.04 -2.73 -12.56
N ILE A 315 -9.18 -2.03 -12.64
CA ILE A 315 -10.01 -1.68 -11.48
C ILE A 315 -11.45 -2.16 -11.67
N ASN A 316 -12.01 -2.67 -10.58
CA ASN A 316 -13.43 -2.92 -10.38
C ASN A 316 -13.90 -2.15 -9.13
N ARG A 317 -14.50 -0.99 -9.36
CA ARG A 317 -15.09 -0.11 -8.35
C ARG A 317 -16.56 0.09 -8.68
N SER A 318 -17.40 0.29 -7.65
CA SER A 318 -18.81 0.60 -7.89
C SER A 318 -18.95 1.87 -8.73
N ARG A 319 -20.02 1.93 -9.52
CA ARG A 319 -20.29 3.04 -10.45
C ARG A 319 -21.71 3.53 -10.22
N GLN A 320 -21.99 4.75 -10.66
CA GLN A 320 -23.31 5.36 -10.56
C GLN A 320 -24.41 4.48 -11.19
N GLU A 321 -24.11 3.72 -12.27
CA GLU A 321 -25.07 2.80 -12.88
C GLU A 321 -25.42 1.58 -12.02
N TRP A 322 -24.78 1.42 -10.85
CA TRP A 322 -24.95 0.33 -9.89
C TRP A 322 -25.46 0.83 -8.53
N ASP A 323 -25.83 2.11 -8.40
CA ASP A 323 -26.32 2.70 -7.14
C ASP A 323 -27.66 2.06 -6.70
N ASP A 324 -28.53 1.74 -7.66
CA ASP A 324 -29.83 1.08 -7.44
C ASP A 324 -29.75 -0.45 -7.29
N ASP A 325 -28.58 -1.08 -7.47
CA ASP A 325 -28.38 -2.52 -7.25
C ASP A 325 -28.56 -2.88 -5.77
N THR A 326 -28.87 -4.16 -5.49
CA THR A 326 -28.67 -4.75 -4.16
C THR A 326 -27.18 -5.02 -3.87
N PRO A 327 -26.76 -5.14 -2.59
CA PRO A 327 -25.39 -5.51 -2.23
C PRO A 327 -24.92 -6.81 -2.89
N ALA A 328 -25.79 -7.82 -3.01
CA ALA A 328 -25.50 -9.08 -3.69
C ALA A 328 -25.24 -8.90 -5.21
N GLU A 329 -26.00 -8.03 -5.87
CA GLU A 329 -25.81 -7.70 -7.30
C GLU A 329 -24.51 -6.92 -7.53
N ARG A 330 -24.21 -5.93 -6.67
CA ARG A 330 -22.91 -5.25 -6.68
C ARG A 330 -21.77 -6.23 -6.45
N ALA A 331 -21.84 -7.08 -5.42
CA ALA A 331 -20.82 -8.08 -5.14
C ALA A 331 -20.58 -9.03 -6.32
N SER A 332 -21.64 -9.45 -7.02
CA SER A 332 -21.54 -10.26 -8.24
C SER A 332 -20.78 -9.54 -9.37
N LYS A 333 -21.03 -8.24 -9.57
CA LYS A 333 -20.29 -7.40 -10.54
C LYS A 333 -18.85 -7.15 -10.09
N LEU A 334 -18.62 -6.87 -8.82
CA LEU A 334 -17.32 -6.56 -8.21
C LEU A 334 -16.37 -7.78 -8.16
N SER A 335 -16.90 -9.01 -8.08
CA SER A 335 -16.09 -10.26 -8.06
C SER A 335 -15.25 -10.55 -9.33
N ARG A 336 -15.41 -9.74 -10.38
CA ARG A 336 -14.66 -9.80 -11.63
C ARG A 336 -13.37 -8.97 -11.50
N GLN A 337 -12.39 -9.18 -12.38
CA GLN A 337 -11.17 -8.35 -12.34
C GLN A 337 -11.41 -6.88 -12.77
N GLY A 338 -12.60 -6.55 -13.25
CA GLY A 338 -12.98 -5.19 -13.62
C GLY A 338 -12.60 -4.83 -15.05
N VAL A 339 -12.17 -3.59 -15.25
CA VAL A 339 -11.83 -3.00 -16.55
C VAL A 339 -10.41 -2.41 -16.54
N PRO A 340 -9.73 -2.27 -17.69
CA PRO A 340 -8.42 -1.63 -17.77
C PRO A 340 -8.39 -0.27 -17.06
N ALA A 341 -7.33 -0.04 -16.29
CA ALA A 341 -7.06 1.25 -15.68
C ALA A 341 -6.72 2.30 -16.76
N VAL A 342 -6.73 3.58 -16.37
CA VAL A 342 -6.39 4.67 -17.29
C VAL A 342 -4.94 4.51 -17.74
N GLY A 343 -4.70 4.53 -19.05
CA GLY A 343 -3.37 4.32 -19.64
C GLY A 343 -2.97 2.85 -19.81
N ILE A 344 -3.82 1.88 -19.43
CA ILE A 344 -3.61 0.46 -19.70
C ILE A 344 -4.37 0.03 -20.96
N THR A 345 -3.67 -0.65 -21.87
CA THR A 345 -4.27 -1.41 -22.98
C THR A 345 -4.10 -2.90 -22.69
N MET A 346 -5.14 -3.70 -22.96
CA MET A 346 -5.10 -5.16 -22.71
C MET A 346 -5.59 -5.94 -23.92
N ALA A 347 -5.00 -7.10 -24.14
CA ALA A 347 -5.38 -8.07 -25.16
C ALA A 347 -5.33 -9.50 -24.59
N THR A 348 -5.63 -10.48 -25.42
CA THR A 348 -5.30 -11.89 -25.16
C THR A 348 -4.58 -12.48 -26.35
N ASP A 349 -3.58 -13.32 -26.10
CA ASP A 349 -2.95 -14.14 -27.15
C ASP A 349 -3.94 -15.21 -27.69
N PRO A 350 -3.58 -15.96 -28.76
CA PRO A 350 -4.41 -17.05 -29.28
C PRO A 350 -4.67 -18.18 -28.27
N GLU A 351 -3.75 -18.40 -27.34
CA GLU A 351 -3.79 -19.43 -26.30
C GLU A 351 -4.62 -19.03 -25.06
N GLY A 352 -5.02 -17.77 -24.95
CA GLY A 352 -5.80 -17.19 -23.84
C GLY A 352 -4.99 -16.63 -22.66
N GLU A 353 -3.71 -16.31 -22.84
CA GLU A 353 -2.92 -15.47 -21.91
C GLU A 353 -3.41 -14.02 -21.97
N VAL A 354 -3.44 -13.33 -20.82
CA VAL A 354 -3.68 -11.88 -20.75
C VAL A 354 -2.41 -11.14 -21.12
N LEU A 355 -2.51 -10.20 -22.05
CA LEU A 355 -1.42 -9.29 -22.44
C LEU A 355 -1.74 -7.87 -22.00
N ALA A 356 -0.73 -7.10 -21.59
CA ALA A 356 -0.90 -5.71 -21.16
C ALA A 356 0.14 -4.75 -21.78
N ARG A 357 -0.22 -3.47 -21.89
CA ARG A 357 0.68 -2.35 -22.23
C ARG A 357 0.33 -1.15 -21.36
N GLY A 358 1.33 -0.44 -20.86
CA GLY A 358 1.14 0.75 -20.01
C GLY A 358 2.47 1.36 -19.54
N ASN A 359 2.42 2.61 -19.06
CA ASN A 359 3.63 3.35 -18.64
C ASN A 359 4.26 2.83 -17.32
N HIS A 360 3.57 1.96 -16.60
CA HIS A 360 4.00 1.38 -15.32
C HIS A 360 4.12 -0.15 -15.34
N ILE A 361 4.22 -0.72 -16.55
CA ILE A 361 4.81 -2.03 -16.78
C ILE A 361 6.32 -1.98 -16.44
N LEU A 362 6.88 -3.07 -15.91
CA LEU A 362 8.29 -3.18 -15.53
C LEU A 362 9.25 -2.79 -16.66
N LYS A 363 10.46 -2.36 -16.28
CA LYS A 363 11.55 -2.12 -17.23
C LYS A 363 12.21 -3.42 -17.68
N SER A 364 12.50 -4.32 -16.74
CA SER A 364 13.10 -5.63 -17.00
C SER A 364 12.95 -6.55 -15.78
N TYR A 365 13.36 -7.81 -15.92
CA TYR A 365 13.80 -8.61 -14.79
C TYR A 365 15.31 -8.40 -14.58
N TRP A 366 15.67 -7.93 -13.39
CA TRP A 366 17.04 -7.65 -12.96
C TRP A 366 17.96 -8.84 -13.24
N ASN A 367 19.11 -8.58 -13.87
CA ASN A 367 20.11 -9.57 -14.27
C ASN A 367 19.57 -10.79 -15.06
N ASN A 368 18.38 -10.68 -15.67
CA ASN A 368 17.76 -11.77 -16.43
C ASN A 368 17.21 -11.29 -17.78
N PRO A 369 18.09 -11.10 -18.80
CA PRO A 369 17.69 -10.59 -20.11
C PRO A 369 16.78 -11.56 -20.87
N GLU A 370 16.92 -12.88 -20.66
CA GLU A 370 16.07 -13.90 -21.29
C GLU A 370 14.62 -13.79 -20.82
N ALA A 371 14.39 -13.81 -19.50
CA ALA A 371 13.05 -13.63 -18.93
C ALA A 371 12.47 -12.23 -19.26
N SER A 372 13.33 -11.22 -19.44
CA SER A 372 12.90 -9.88 -19.83
C SER A 372 12.41 -9.85 -21.28
N ALA A 373 13.13 -10.50 -22.20
CA ALA A 373 12.75 -10.61 -23.60
C ALA A 373 11.50 -11.49 -23.79
N GLU A 374 11.36 -12.56 -23.01
CA GLU A 374 10.14 -13.39 -22.95
C GLU A 374 8.94 -12.56 -22.47
N ALA A 375 9.07 -11.87 -21.33
CA ALA A 375 7.95 -11.15 -20.74
C ALA A 375 7.56 -9.84 -21.45
N LEU A 376 8.44 -9.28 -22.29
CA LEU A 376 8.22 -8.05 -23.07
C LEU A 376 8.17 -8.31 -24.59
N ALA A 377 7.87 -9.55 -25.00
CA ALA A 377 7.79 -9.95 -26.40
C ALA A 377 6.71 -9.17 -27.17
N ASP A 378 6.95 -8.95 -28.47
CA ASP A 378 6.02 -8.30 -29.40
C ASP A 378 5.43 -6.96 -28.92
N ASP A 379 6.21 -6.19 -28.13
CA ASP A 379 5.82 -4.91 -27.53
C ASP A 379 4.62 -5.04 -26.57
N TRP A 380 4.38 -6.24 -26.03
CA TRP A 380 3.39 -6.55 -24.98
C TRP A 380 4.07 -7.07 -23.72
N PHE A 381 3.47 -6.78 -22.57
CA PHE A 381 3.76 -7.51 -21.33
C PHE A 381 2.94 -8.81 -21.28
N HIS A 382 3.64 -9.93 -21.25
CA HIS A 382 3.10 -11.27 -21.03
C HIS A 382 2.97 -11.53 -19.53
N THR A 383 1.73 -11.71 -19.05
CA THR A 383 1.39 -11.82 -17.62
C THR A 383 1.56 -13.23 -17.04
N GLY A 384 1.63 -14.28 -17.89
CA GLY A 384 1.52 -15.68 -17.51
C GLY A 384 0.12 -16.12 -17.03
N ASP A 385 -0.84 -15.19 -17.01
CA ASP A 385 -2.18 -15.37 -16.45
C ASP A 385 -3.20 -15.68 -17.55
N GLY A 386 -3.88 -16.83 -17.44
CA GLY A 386 -4.89 -17.24 -18.40
C GLY A 386 -6.25 -16.62 -18.11
N ASN A 387 -6.90 -16.03 -19.13
CA ASN A 387 -8.28 -15.54 -19.06
C ASN A 387 -8.89 -15.27 -20.45
N SER A 388 -10.22 -15.22 -20.52
CA SER A 388 -10.94 -14.66 -21.66
C SER A 388 -11.33 -13.20 -21.41
N LEU A 389 -10.87 -12.29 -22.27
CA LEU A 389 -11.49 -10.96 -22.39
C LEU A 389 -12.90 -11.12 -22.99
N ALA A 390 -13.93 -10.65 -22.28
CA ALA A 390 -15.28 -10.65 -22.82
C ALA A 390 -15.36 -9.69 -24.03
N ARG A 391 -15.56 -10.22 -25.24
CA ARG A 391 -15.78 -9.38 -26.43
C ARG A 391 -17.04 -8.52 -26.26
N PRO A 392 -17.06 -7.28 -26.81
CA PRO A 392 -18.30 -6.50 -26.87
C PRO A 392 -19.34 -7.28 -27.68
N ARG A 393 -20.50 -7.55 -27.08
CA ARG A 393 -21.63 -8.12 -27.84
C ARG A 393 -22.10 -7.10 -28.85
N ALA A 394 -21.97 -7.40 -30.15
CA ALA A 394 -22.31 -6.52 -31.26
C ALA A 394 -23.77 -6.01 -31.28
N SER A 395 -24.66 -6.60 -30.47
CA SER A 395 -26.06 -6.18 -30.29
C SER A 395 -26.29 -5.18 -29.15
N CYS A 396 -25.29 -4.91 -28.29
CA CYS A 396 -25.51 -4.13 -27.07
C CYS A 396 -25.28 -2.63 -27.31
N ARG A 397 -26.36 -1.84 -27.32
CA ARG A 397 -26.35 -0.37 -27.51
C ARG A 397 -26.43 0.43 -26.20
N SER A 398 -26.28 -0.22 -25.04
CA SER A 398 -26.32 0.43 -23.72
C SER A 398 -24.92 0.68 -23.16
N SER A 399 -24.76 1.81 -22.46
CA SER A 399 -23.53 2.23 -21.77
C SER A 399 -23.03 1.27 -20.69
N SER A 400 -23.83 0.26 -20.31
CA SER A 400 -23.50 -0.77 -19.33
C SER A 400 -22.45 -1.81 -19.79
N CYS A 401 -22.06 -1.82 -21.08
CA CYS A 401 -21.06 -2.76 -21.62
C CYS A 401 -19.63 -2.20 -21.62
N ALA A 402 -19.08 -1.90 -20.45
CA ALA A 402 -17.62 -1.88 -20.28
C ALA A 402 -17.12 -3.33 -20.19
N LEU A 403 -16.10 -3.70 -20.96
CA LEU A 403 -15.65 -5.10 -21.13
C LEU A 403 -15.08 -5.64 -19.80
N PRO A 404 -15.77 -6.55 -19.09
CA PRO A 404 -15.20 -7.13 -17.88
C PRO A 404 -14.16 -8.17 -18.28
N ILE A 405 -13.00 -8.09 -17.64
CA ILE A 405 -12.05 -9.20 -17.62
C ILE A 405 -12.67 -10.34 -16.80
N GLY A 406 -12.64 -11.57 -17.35
CA GLY A 406 -13.20 -12.77 -16.70
C GLY A 406 -12.43 -13.17 -15.43
N ARG A 407 -12.62 -14.40 -14.95
CA ARG A 407 -11.83 -14.89 -13.81
C ARG A 407 -10.44 -15.32 -14.31
N VAL A 408 -9.40 -14.59 -13.89
CA VAL A 408 -8.00 -14.95 -14.19
C VAL A 408 -7.62 -16.22 -13.42
N SER A 409 -6.89 -17.11 -14.08
CA SER A 409 -6.18 -18.22 -13.45
C SER A 409 -4.75 -18.29 -13.98
N ARG A 410 -3.74 -18.32 -13.09
CA ARG A 410 -2.37 -18.68 -13.47
C ARG A 410 -2.39 -20.03 -14.20
N ARG A 411 -1.72 -20.12 -15.36
CA ARG A 411 -1.49 -21.43 -15.98
C ARG A 411 -0.61 -22.24 -15.02
N ALA A 412 -1.06 -23.43 -14.65
CA ALA A 412 -0.33 -24.29 -13.75
C ALA A 412 0.95 -24.80 -14.44
N SER A 413 2.12 -24.44 -13.91
CA SER A 413 3.23 -25.40 -13.93
C SER A 413 2.85 -26.56 -12.99
N THR A 414 3.24 -27.78 -13.36
CA THR A 414 2.71 -29.04 -12.80
C THR A 414 2.75 -29.09 -11.27
N SER A 415 1.58 -29.22 -10.66
CA SER A 415 1.39 -29.17 -9.20
C SER A 415 1.65 -30.51 -8.52
N ALA A 416 2.51 -30.50 -7.49
CA ALA A 416 2.57 -31.54 -6.46
C ALA A 416 2.63 -30.88 -5.08
N THR A 417 1.77 -31.32 -4.16
CA THR A 417 1.65 -30.79 -2.80
C THR A 417 2.84 -31.21 -1.92
N SER A 418 3.50 -30.27 -1.25
CA SER A 418 4.53 -30.55 -0.25
C SER A 418 4.11 -30.12 1.16
N GLY A 419 3.96 -31.09 2.06
CA GLY A 419 4.03 -30.86 3.52
C GLY A 419 5.48 -30.65 3.98
N PRO A 420 5.72 -30.40 5.28
CA PRO A 420 7.04 -30.04 5.79
C PRO A 420 8.07 -31.16 5.61
N GLY A 421 9.24 -30.80 5.08
CA GLY A 421 10.26 -31.75 4.64
C GLY A 421 10.86 -32.61 5.75
N ARG A 422 10.95 -33.93 5.49
CA ARG A 422 11.88 -34.82 6.21
C ARG A 422 13.18 -34.92 5.43
N ARG A 423 14.30 -34.87 6.16
CA ARG A 423 15.67 -34.94 5.61
C ARG A 423 15.88 -36.26 4.86
N ALA A 424 16.46 -36.19 3.68
CA ALA A 424 16.92 -37.37 2.96
C ALA A 424 18.12 -38.02 3.68
N ARG A 425 18.12 -39.36 3.69
CA ARG A 425 19.33 -40.19 3.71
C ARG A 425 19.21 -41.15 2.54
N ASP A 426 20.35 -41.51 1.97
CA ASP A 426 20.46 -42.37 0.80
C ASP A 426 19.90 -43.76 1.07
N ASP A 427 19.09 -44.30 0.13
CA ASP A 427 19.39 -45.60 -0.48
C ASP A 427 18.57 -45.83 -1.75
N VAL A 428 19.07 -46.71 -2.62
CA VAL A 428 18.56 -46.96 -3.99
C VAL A 428 17.52 -48.09 -4.01
N THR A 429 16.43 -47.95 -4.77
CA THR A 429 15.84 -49.04 -5.61
C THR A 429 14.71 -48.55 -6.53
N ASP A 430 14.58 -49.18 -7.70
CA ASP A 430 13.58 -48.89 -8.72
C ASP A 430 12.13 -49.28 -8.33
N THR A 431 11.14 -48.54 -8.83
CA THR A 431 9.89 -49.14 -9.34
C THR A 431 9.14 -48.17 -10.28
N VAL A 432 8.38 -48.74 -11.24
CA VAL A 432 7.76 -48.03 -12.38
C VAL A 432 6.22 -48.11 -12.32
N ASP A 433 5.57 -47.00 -12.67
CA ASP A 433 4.16 -46.79 -13.07
C ASP A 433 2.98 -47.24 -12.18
N VAL A 434 1.93 -46.40 -12.13
CA VAL A 434 0.69 -46.58 -12.93
C VAL A 434 -0.31 -45.46 -12.58
N ALA A 435 -0.95 -44.87 -13.60
CA ALA A 435 -2.00 -43.86 -13.43
C ALA A 435 -3.39 -44.47 -13.13
N GLY A 436 -4.23 -43.80 -12.32
CA GLY A 436 -5.60 -44.30 -12.07
C GLY A 436 -6.55 -43.42 -11.24
N VAL A 437 -7.40 -42.65 -11.93
CA VAL A 437 -8.82 -42.31 -11.64
C VAL A 437 -9.20 -41.73 -10.25
N GLY A 438 -9.74 -40.51 -10.30
CA GLY A 438 -10.11 -39.66 -9.15
C GLY A 438 -11.31 -40.04 -8.28
N ARG A 439 -11.58 -39.17 -7.28
CA ARG A 439 -12.90 -38.85 -6.70
C ARG A 439 -12.84 -37.63 -5.79
N ASP A 440 -13.96 -36.91 -5.69
CA ASP A 440 -14.16 -35.80 -4.75
C ASP A 440 -13.93 -36.23 -3.30
N ARG A 441 -13.19 -35.42 -2.51
CA ARG A 441 -13.45 -35.19 -1.08
C ARG A 441 -13.05 -33.79 -0.62
N THR A 442 -14.06 -33.04 -0.19
CA THR A 442 -13.90 -31.87 0.68
C THR A 442 -13.22 -32.29 1.99
N PHE A 443 -12.21 -31.56 2.44
CA PHE A 443 -11.65 -31.70 3.79
C PHE A 443 -11.88 -30.42 4.60
N VAL A 444 -12.68 -30.56 5.65
CA VAL A 444 -12.77 -29.61 6.76
C VAL A 444 -11.81 -30.10 7.83
N VAL A 445 -10.86 -29.27 8.25
CA VAL A 445 -9.98 -29.58 9.38
C VAL A 445 -10.64 -29.03 10.64
N GLY A 446 -11.17 -29.92 11.47
CA GLY A 446 -11.62 -29.58 12.81
C GLY A 446 -10.44 -29.46 13.77
N VAL A 447 -10.50 -28.49 14.69
CA VAL A 447 -9.51 -28.32 15.76
C VAL A 447 -9.94 -29.17 16.95
N GLU A 448 -9.15 -30.19 17.31
CA GLU A 448 -9.34 -30.94 18.55
C GLU A 448 -8.53 -30.31 19.69
N HIS A 449 -9.19 -30.04 20.82
CA HIS A 449 -8.53 -29.69 22.08
C HIS A 449 -7.93 -30.94 22.75
N PRO A 450 -6.76 -30.86 23.40
CA PRO A 450 -6.21 -31.97 24.16
C PRO A 450 -7.01 -32.23 25.45
N ALA A 451 -7.53 -33.45 25.59
CA ALA A 451 -8.19 -33.91 26.81
C ALA A 451 -7.18 -34.22 27.92
N VAL A 452 -7.41 -33.68 29.12
CA VAL A 452 -6.66 -34.06 30.33
C VAL A 452 -7.35 -35.23 31.03
N SER A 453 -6.64 -36.35 31.15
CA SER A 453 -7.13 -37.59 31.75
C SER A 453 -7.24 -37.52 33.27
N VAL A 454 -8.37 -37.99 33.83
CA VAL A 454 -8.65 -38.03 35.27
C VAL A 454 -8.44 -39.44 35.84
N HIS A 455 -7.71 -39.56 36.94
CA HIS A 455 -7.82 -40.71 37.85
C HIS A 455 -7.75 -40.28 39.33
N PRO A 456 -8.39 -41.02 40.27
CA PRO A 456 -8.97 -40.41 41.47
C PRO A 456 -8.31 -40.82 42.79
N CYS A 457 -8.31 -39.94 43.79
CA CYS A 457 -8.01 -40.33 45.18
C CYS A 457 -8.80 -39.54 46.25
N ARG A 458 -9.71 -40.27 46.91
CA ARG A 458 -10.23 -40.18 48.29
C ARG A 458 -9.96 -38.91 49.15
N GLY A 459 -11.06 -38.35 49.68
CA GLY A 459 -11.31 -38.43 51.14
C GLY A 459 -11.39 -37.14 51.96
N ALA A 460 -12.51 -36.98 52.68
CA ALA A 460 -12.80 -36.01 53.77
C ALA A 460 -12.78 -34.50 53.41
N GLY A 461 -13.66 -33.64 53.96
CA GLY A 461 -14.81 -33.85 54.84
C GLY A 461 -15.32 -32.53 55.45
N PHE A 462 -16.53 -32.52 56.03
CA PHE A 462 -17.14 -31.40 56.81
C PHE A 462 -17.49 -30.12 56.02
N ARG A 463 -18.50 -29.28 56.36
CA ARG A 463 -19.74 -29.42 57.17
C ARG A 463 -20.74 -28.30 56.76
N HIS A 464 -22.00 -28.44 57.17
CA HIS A 464 -23.09 -27.45 56.97
C HIS A 464 -22.80 -26.02 57.47
N ALA A 465 -23.45 -25.02 56.83
CA ALA A 465 -24.33 -24.07 57.54
C ALA A 465 -25.39 -23.44 56.61
N THR A 466 -26.54 -23.06 57.17
CA THR A 466 -27.74 -22.51 56.48
C THR A 466 -28.11 -21.12 57.02
N GLY A 467 -28.66 -20.23 56.18
CA GLY A 467 -29.36 -19.00 56.63
C GLY A 467 -29.87 -18.17 55.43
N ARG A 468 -31.16 -18.19 55.09
CA ARG A 468 -32.28 -17.36 55.60
C ARG A 468 -32.30 -15.89 55.08
N HIS A 469 -33.32 -15.64 54.24
CA HIS A 469 -34.02 -14.38 53.88
C HIS A 469 -34.51 -13.54 55.10
N PRO A 470 -35.17 -12.35 54.96
CA PRO A 470 -35.78 -11.69 53.76
C PRO A 470 -35.59 -10.14 53.62
N ALA A 471 -36.22 -9.54 52.59
CA ALA A 471 -37.25 -8.46 52.69
C ALA A 471 -37.08 -7.19 51.79
N HIS A 472 -38.09 -6.98 50.92
CA HIS A 472 -38.75 -5.72 50.47
C HIS A 472 -37.93 -4.46 50.07
N ILE A 473 -38.30 -3.70 49.02
CA ILE A 473 -39.54 -2.89 48.90
C ILE A 473 -40.00 -2.70 47.43
N ARG A 474 -41.32 -2.50 47.21
CA ARG A 474 -41.98 -2.16 45.92
C ARG A 474 -41.97 -0.63 45.67
N THR A 475 -41.97 -0.09 44.45
CA THR A 475 -43.14 0.23 43.57
C THR A 475 -42.63 1.17 42.44
N GLY A 476 -43.21 1.33 41.24
CA GLY A 476 -44.28 0.63 40.51
C GLY A 476 -44.90 1.50 39.39
N LEU A 477 -45.46 0.87 38.32
CA LEU A 477 -46.47 1.41 37.35
C LEU A 477 -46.01 2.54 36.38
N ARG A 478 -46.51 2.76 35.15
CA ARG A 478 -47.47 2.14 34.19
C ARG A 478 -47.08 2.62 32.76
N HIS A 479 -47.03 1.78 31.73
CA HIS A 479 -48.03 1.66 30.64
C HIS A 479 -48.55 2.95 29.96
N GLY A 480 -48.34 3.07 28.64
CA GLY A 480 -48.98 4.01 27.69
C GLY A 480 -48.53 3.72 26.25
N ALA A 481 -49.43 3.76 25.26
CA ALA A 481 -49.21 3.26 23.89
C ALA A 481 -49.67 4.25 22.80
N ALA A 482 -49.42 3.89 21.52
CA ALA A 482 -49.97 4.49 20.29
C ALA A 482 -49.44 5.90 19.89
N ASP A 483 -49.44 6.35 18.62
CA ASP A 483 -49.54 5.76 17.25
C ASP A 483 -49.31 6.92 16.22
N ARG A 484 -49.11 6.59 14.92
CA ARG A 484 -49.27 7.43 13.69
C ARG A 484 -48.19 8.41 13.21
N HIS A 485 -47.64 8.03 12.05
CA HIS A 485 -47.53 8.81 10.81
C HIS A 485 -47.28 10.34 10.84
N ARG A 486 -46.26 10.77 10.08
CA ARG A 486 -46.47 11.40 8.75
C ARG A 486 -45.20 11.49 7.89
N ARG A 487 -45.31 11.06 6.62
CA ARG A 487 -44.38 11.44 5.54
C ARG A 487 -44.67 12.88 5.09
N ARG A 488 -43.64 13.68 4.80
CA ARG A 488 -43.68 14.73 3.76
C ARG A 488 -42.29 14.96 3.13
N HIS A 489 -42.22 14.85 1.80
CA HIS A 489 -41.14 15.48 1.03
C HIS A 489 -41.38 17.00 0.97
N HIS A 490 -40.31 17.81 0.92
CA HIS A 490 -39.97 18.56 -0.30
C HIS A 490 -38.70 19.44 -0.18
N ARG A 491 -37.89 19.37 -1.24
CA ARG A 491 -37.21 20.47 -1.98
C ARG A 491 -36.45 21.57 -1.20
N ARG A 492 -35.15 21.67 -1.51
CA ARG A 492 -34.38 22.93 -1.52
C ARG A 492 -35.04 23.98 -2.44
N PRO A 493 -34.74 25.27 -2.23
CA PRO A 493 -34.09 26.03 -3.29
C PRO A 493 -32.75 26.63 -2.83
N ALA A 494 -31.99 27.16 -3.78
CA ALA A 494 -30.66 27.71 -3.56
C ALA A 494 -30.63 29.24 -3.48
N ASP A 495 -29.44 29.73 -3.11
CA ASP A 495 -28.84 30.99 -3.51
C ASP A 495 -29.16 32.30 -2.74
N ARG A 496 -28.10 32.90 -2.17
CA ARG A 496 -27.90 34.35 -1.98
C ARG A 496 -26.52 34.66 -1.37
N THR A 497 -25.60 35.05 -2.25
CA THR A 497 -24.60 36.14 -2.14
C THR A 497 -24.34 36.77 -0.76
N THR A 498 -23.07 36.67 -0.34
CA THR A 498 -22.22 37.72 0.29
C THR A 498 -22.84 39.05 0.72
N THR A 499 -22.64 39.42 1.99
CA THR A 499 -22.40 40.82 2.43
C THR A 499 -21.71 40.86 3.79
N VAL A 500 -20.68 41.71 3.93
CA VAL A 500 -19.96 41.99 5.19
C VAL A 500 -20.28 43.43 5.63
N PRO A 501 -20.63 43.66 6.91
CA PRO A 501 -20.58 44.99 7.56
C PRO A 501 -19.74 44.95 8.87
N PRO A 502 -19.42 46.09 9.53
CA PRO A 502 -18.02 46.39 9.84
C PRO A 502 -17.69 46.63 11.33
N HIS A 503 -16.39 46.83 11.61
CA HIS A 503 -15.90 47.37 12.88
C HIS A 503 -16.37 48.80 13.17
N LEU A 504 -16.67 49.08 14.44
CA LEU A 504 -16.61 50.40 15.06
C LEU A 504 -16.16 50.25 16.54
N ALA A 505 -15.76 51.36 17.17
CA ALA A 505 -14.72 51.35 18.20
C ALA A 505 -15.17 51.47 19.67
N ASP A 506 -14.20 51.14 20.54
CA ASP A 506 -14.09 51.35 22.00
C ASP A 506 -14.36 52.82 22.44
N PRO A 507 -14.83 53.07 23.68
CA PRO A 507 -13.88 53.48 24.73
C PRO A 507 -14.20 52.99 26.17
N SER A 508 -13.19 52.55 26.94
CA SER A 508 -12.54 53.41 27.97
C SER A 508 -11.68 52.70 29.03
N ARG A 509 -10.49 53.29 29.31
CA ARG A 509 -9.71 53.42 30.60
C ARG A 509 -9.64 52.22 31.57
N ALA A 510 -8.49 51.83 32.17
CA ALA A 510 -7.25 52.56 32.53
C ALA A 510 -6.24 51.52 33.14
N GLU A 511 -4.92 51.74 33.40
CA GLU A 511 -3.97 52.85 33.23
C GLU A 511 -2.49 52.33 33.34
N ARG A 512 -1.49 53.26 33.42
CA ARG A 512 -0.15 53.22 34.08
C ARG A 512 0.56 51.85 34.29
N THR A 513 1.83 51.60 33.96
CA THR A 513 3.01 52.38 33.47
C THR A 513 4.09 51.36 33.00
N GLY A 514 5.24 51.67 32.39
CA GLY A 514 5.95 52.94 32.11
C GLY A 514 7.20 52.70 31.22
N ASP A 515 8.25 53.53 31.35
CA ASP A 515 9.63 53.46 30.80
C ASP A 515 9.89 52.81 29.41
N THR A 516 10.16 53.58 28.34
CA THR A 516 11.41 54.30 27.95
C THR A 516 12.55 53.35 27.46
N ALA A 517 13.25 53.56 26.32
CA ALA A 517 13.27 54.67 25.34
C ALA A 517 13.67 54.23 23.90
N GLY A 518 13.34 55.08 22.91
CA GLY A 518 14.18 55.50 21.76
C GLY A 518 14.69 54.43 20.76
N VAL A 519 14.10 54.21 19.58
CA VAL A 519 13.94 55.11 18.40
C VAL A 519 15.25 55.68 17.84
N ASP A 520 15.68 55.13 16.70
CA ASP A 520 16.04 55.96 15.54
C ASP A 520 15.56 55.29 14.24
N ARG A 521 15.07 56.10 13.29
CA ARG A 521 14.65 55.71 11.94
C ARG A 521 15.11 56.79 10.97
N ARG A 522 15.90 56.41 9.96
CA ARG A 522 16.00 57.19 8.71
C ARG A 522 15.83 56.29 7.48
N PRO A 523 15.14 56.77 6.44
CA PRO A 523 14.85 55.99 5.24
C PRO A 523 15.97 56.10 4.20
N ARG A 524 16.07 55.10 3.31
CA ARG A 524 16.66 55.28 1.98
C ARG A 524 15.78 54.63 0.92
N THR A 525 15.25 55.48 0.04
CA THR A 525 14.86 55.12 -1.31
C THR A 525 16.12 54.90 -2.16
N THR A 526 16.06 54.02 -3.16
CA THR A 526 16.60 54.27 -4.51
C THR A 526 16.19 53.16 -5.47
N ASP A 527 15.83 53.55 -6.69
CA ASP A 527 15.58 52.66 -7.82
C ASP A 527 16.81 51.85 -8.24
N ARG A 528 16.58 50.72 -8.93
CA ARG A 528 17.29 50.37 -10.18
C ARG A 528 16.53 49.28 -10.98
N PRO A 529 16.78 49.14 -12.29
CA PRO A 529 15.71 48.82 -13.24
C PRO A 529 15.75 47.39 -13.82
N ARG A 530 14.69 47.05 -14.56
CA ARG A 530 14.68 45.97 -15.56
C ARG A 530 15.62 46.30 -16.73
N PRO A 531 16.21 45.29 -17.39
CA PRO A 531 16.59 45.36 -18.79
C PRO A 531 15.67 44.51 -19.69
N ASP A 532 15.69 44.84 -20.98
CA ASP A 532 14.74 44.40 -21.98
C ASP A 532 15.02 43.05 -22.65
N ARG A 533 13.91 42.49 -23.15
CA ARG A 533 13.73 41.80 -24.43
C ARG A 533 14.96 41.76 -25.37
N TRP A 534 15.35 40.55 -25.74
CA TRP A 534 16.01 40.29 -27.03
C TRP A 534 15.01 39.67 -28.02
N ARG A 535 15.05 40.14 -29.28
CA ARG A 535 14.32 39.53 -30.41
C ARG A 535 15.28 38.67 -31.22
N ALA A 536 14.77 37.52 -31.63
CA ALA A 536 15.01 36.81 -32.90
C ALA A 536 16.35 36.94 -33.61
N GLU A 537 16.99 35.79 -33.84
CA GLU A 537 17.47 35.39 -35.17
C GLU A 537 17.36 33.86 -35.30
N SER A 538 17.03 33.36 -36.50
CA SER A 538 16.90 31.93 -36.80
C SER A 538 17.45 31.65 -38.19
N PRO A 539 18.35 30.65 -38.36
CA PRO A 539 18.75 30.19 -39.68
C PRO A 539 17.84 29.04 -40.18
N PRO A 540 17.65 28.89 -41.51
CA PRO A 540 16.90 27.81 -42.14
C PRO A 540 17.73 26.51 -42.28
N PRO A 541 17.12 25.37 -42.68
CA PRO A 541 17.73 24.04 -42.58
C PRO A 541 18.56 23.66 -43.81
N ASP A 542 19.42 22.65 -43.66
CA ASP A 542 20.02 21.92 -44.78
C ASP A 542 19.77 20.40 -44.66
N MET A 543 19.72 19.71 -45.80
CA MET A 543 19.20 18.36 -45.97
C MET A 543 20.20 17.42 -46.66
N GLY A 544 20.48 16.30 -45.99
CA GLY A 544 20.84 15.05 -46.65
C GLY A 544 22.34 14.72 -46.74
N GLY A 545 22.65 13.42 -46.60
CA GLY A 545 24.03 12.92 -46.73
C GLY A 545 24.28 11.60 -46.01
N ARG A 546 23.66 10.50 -46.45
CA ARG A 546 23.99 9.16 -45.94
C ARG A 546 25.39 8.74 -46.40
N THR A 547 26.24 8.27 -45.49
CA THR A 547 27.18 7.17 -45.80
C THR A 547 27.45 6.28 -44.57
N ARG A 548 27.90 5.06 -44.81
CA ARG A 548 27.94 3.93 -43.87
C ARG A 548 29.36 3.64 -43.33
N LEU A 549 29.39 2.90 -42.21
CA LEU A 549 30.41 1.94 -41.75
C LEU A 549 31.78 2.52 -41.33
N GLY A 550 32.23 2.16 -40.12
CA GLY A 550 33.59 2.52 -39.68
C GLY A 550 34.08 2.19 -38.26
N ALA A 551 33.29 1.55 -37.37
CA ALA A 551 33.70 0.92 -36.10
C ALA A 551 32.45 0.44 -35.36
#